data_AF-A0A673JPI6-F1
#
_entry.id   AF-A0A673JPI6-F1
#
_cell.length_a   1.000
_cell.length_b   1.000
_cell.length_c   1.000
_cell.angle_alpha   90.00
_cell.angle_beta   90.00
_cell.angle_gamma   90.00
#
_symmetry.space_group_name_H-M   'P 1'
#
loop_
_entity.id
_entity.type
_entity.pdbx_description
1 polymer ?
#
loop_
_entity_poly.entity_id
_entity_poly.type
_entity_poly.pdbx_seq_one_letter_code
_entity_poly.pdbx_strand_id
1 'polypeptide(L)'
;MTESHTSNTERQGGGRSGKRGLDAGSGKTKSQASLLSHRNTIHTRHSNMGDQKMRRELNGLNEQFSGTKDLIRKSLEARKFAYCPYSKFRVRAALLTHNRTVFTGCNVENACFNLGICAERTAISKAVSEGYRDFKAIAIASDMCEHFISPCGGCRQFMREFGANWDVYLSKPDGSYVEMTVEELLPASFGPEDLEMKKVNIRNEF
;
A
#
# COMPACT_ATOMS: atom_id res chain seq x y z
N MET A 1 52.05 -22.65 -15.76
CA MET A 1 51.63 -23.89 -16.42
C MET A 1 50.16 -23.75 -16.80
N THR A 2 49.92 -23.80 -18.12
CA THR A 2 48.66 -24.13 -18.85
C THR A 2 47.38 -23.35 -18.48
N GLU A 3 46.96 -22.36 -19.28
CA GLU A 3 46.06 -22.49 -20.49
C GLU A 3 44.58 -22.71 -20.11
N SER A 4 43.53 -22.21 -20.77
CA SER A 4 43.33 -21.29 -21.90
C SER A 4 41.82 -21.23 -22.24
N HIS A 5 41.36 -20.14 -22.87
CA HIS A 5 40.29 -20.09 -23.91
C HIS A 5 38.80 -20.34 -23.50
N THR A 6 37.76 -19.72 -24.06
CA THR A 6 37.56 -18.84 -25.23
C THR A 6 36.16 -18.20 -25.19
N SER A 7 36.06 -17.04 -25.83
CA SER A 7 34.85 -16.32 -26.28
C SER A 7 33.91 -17.13 -27.19
N ASN A 8 32.63 -16.73 -27.26
CA ASN A 8 31.89 -16.80 -28.52
C ASN A 8 30.83 -15.70 -28.67
N THR A 9 30.77 -15.16 -29.88
CA THR A 9 29.95 -14.03 -30.37
C THR A 9 29.04 -14.53 -31.51
N GLU A 10 28.09 -13.67 -31.93
CA GLU A 10 27.25 -13.71 -33.16
C GLU A 10 25.99 -14.61 -33.10
N ARG A 11 24.82 -14.28 -33.71
CA ARG A 11 24.54 -13.58 -34.98
C ARG A 11 23.04 -13.20 -35.15
N GLN A 12 22.79 -12.39 -36.17
CA GLN A 12 21.57 -11.69 -36.62
C GLN A 12 20.54 -12.52 -37.44
N GLY A 13 19.36 -11.92 -37.70
CA GLY A 13 18.46 -12.15 -38.87
C GLY A 13 16.97 -12.27 -38.49
N GLY A 14 15.93 -11.69 -39.11
CA GLY A 14 15.75 -10.97 -40.38
C GLY A 14 14.68 -11.66 -41.28
N GLY A 15 13.53 -11.01 -41.58
CA GLY A 15 12.64 -11.32 -42.73
C GLY A 15 11.16 -11.65 -42.40
N ARG A 16 10.17 -10.81 -42.78
CA ARG A 16 9.24 -10.89 -43.97
C ARG A 16 8.13 -11.97 -43.85
N SER A 17 6.89 -11.91 -44.37
CA SER A 17 5.97 -10.94 -45.02
C SER A 17 4.75 -11.78 -45.51
N GLY A 18 3.51 -11.25 -45.56
CA GLY A 18 2.39 -11.86 -46.32
C GLY A 18 1.01 -11.22 -46.03
N LYS A 19 0.57 -10.24 -46.84
CA LYS A 19 -0.51 -10.29 -47.89
C LYS A 19 -1.90 -10.70 -47.36
N ARG A 20 -2.87 -9.77 -47.23
CA ARG A 20 -3.84 -9.21 -48.23
C ARG A 20 -4.85 -10.21 -48.80
N GLY A 21 -6.14 -9.93 -48.56
CA GLY A 21 -7.30 -10.49 -49.27
C GLY A 21 -8.59 -9.78 -48.83
N LEU A 22 -9.04 -8.83 -49.64
CA LEU A 22 -10.36 -8.19 -49.60
C LEU A 22 -11.31 -9.05 -50.43
N ASP A 23 -12.58 -9.18 -50.02
CA ASP A 23 -13.68 -9.32 -50.98
C ASP A 23 -15.00 -8.81 -50.38
N ALA A 24 -15.64 -7.93 -51.14
CA ALA A 24 -16.96 -7.37 -50.90
C ALA A 24 -17.90 -7.90 -51.98
N GLY A 25 -19.09 -8.37 -51.60
CA GLY A 25 -20.08 -8.89 -52.53
C GLY A 25 -21.50 -8.74 -51.99
N SER A 26 -22.23 -7.78 -52.54
CA SER A 26 -23.63 -7.44 -52.29
C SER A 26 -24.63 -8.44 -52.89
N GLY A 27 -25.80 -8.62 -52.27
CA GLY A 27 -26.95 -9.26 -52.94
C GLY A 27 -28.21 -9.37 -52.08
N LYS A 28 -29.23 -8.56 -52.39
CA LYS A 28 -30.58 -8.55 -51.80
C LYS A 28 -31.42 -9.75 -52.28
N THR A 29 -32.39 -10.24 -51.52
CA THR A 29 -33.85 -10.16 -51.82
C THR A 29 -34.73 -10.92 -50.80
N LYS A 30 -36.00 -10.50 -50.75
CA LYS A 30 -37.10 -10.81 -49.81
C LYS A 30 -37.78 -12.17 -50.11
N SER A 31 -38.39 -12.83 -49.11
CA SER A 31 -39.86 -12.92 -48.93
C SER A 31 -40.34 -14.15 -48.12
N GLN A 32 -41.44 -13.94 -47.39
CA GLN A 32 -42.47 -14.90 -46.90
C GLN A 32 -42.05 -15.97 -45.86
N ALA A 33 -42.91 -16.51 -45.00
CA ALA A 33 -44.03 -16.05 -44.17
C ALA A 33 -44.46 -17.31 -43.36
N SER A 34 -44.81 -17.13 -42.08
CA SER A 34 -45.74 -17.97 -41.29
C SER A 34 -45.39 -19.44 -41.00
N LEU A 35 -45.30 -19.80 -39.71
CA LEU A 35 -46.24 -20.73 -39.03
C LEU A 35 -45.95 -20.80 -37.52
N LEU A 36 -47.00 -20.57 -36.72
CA LEU A 36 -47.01 -20.65 -35.26
C LEU A 36 -46.90 -22.10 -34.77
N SER A 37 -46.20 -22.33 -33.63
CA SER A 37 -46.81 -23.12 -32.55
C SER A 37 -46.21 -22.84 -31.16
N HIS A 38 -47.08 -22.35 -30.28
CA HIS A 38 -47.32 -22.77 -28.90
C HIS A 38 -46.20 -22.73 -27.84
N ARG A 39 -46.43 -21.80 -26.89
CA ARG A 39 -46.28 -21.91 -25.41
C ARG A 39 -44.93 -22.40 -24.85
N ASN A 40 -44.23 -21.49 -24.17
CA ASN A 40 -44.11 -21.59 -22.70
C ASN A 40 -43.65 -20.27 -22.07
N THR A 41 -44.57 -19.61 -21.38
CA THR A 41 -44.26 -18.61 -20.37
C THR A 41 -43.80 -19.37 -19.13
N ILE A 42 -42.49 -19.41 -18.87
CA ILE A 42 -41.97 -19.71 -17.54
C ILE A 42 -41.33 -18.43 -17.03
N HIS A 43 -42.07 -17.74 -16.16
CA HIS A 43 -41.51 -16.78 -15.23
C HIS A 43 -40.53 -17.51 -14.30
N THR A 44 -39.24 -17.42 -14.55
CA THR A 44 -38.24 -17.59 -13.48
C THR A 44 -38.04 -16.24 -12.79
N ARG A 45 -38.97 -15.91 -11.88
CA ARG A 45 -38.73 -14.95 -10.80
C ARG A 45 -37.90 -15.64 -9.71
N HIS A 46 -36.61 -15.89 -9.95
CA HIS A 46 -35.56 -16.25 -8.97
C HIS A 46 -34.27 -16.17 -9.81
N SER A 47 -33.33 -15.25 -9.64
CA SER A 47 -32.52 -15.03 -8.44
C SER A 47 -31.77 -13.67 -8.47
N ASN A 48 -32.48 -12.54 -8.46
CA ASN A 48 -31.81 -11.23 -8.35
C ASN A 48 -31.10 -11.01 -7.00
N MET A 49 -31.46 -11.77 -5.96
CA MET A 49 -30.83 -11.69 -4.63
C MET A 49 -29.46 -12.39 -4.56
N GLY A 50 -29.25 -13.48 -5.31
CA GLY A 50 -27.96 -14.21 -5.34
C GLY A 50 -26.87 -13.43 -6.07
N ASP A 51 -27.23 -12.84 -7.22
CA ASP A 51 -26.31 -12.00 -8.01
C ASP A 51 -26.00 -10.67 -7.32
N GLN A 52 -26.95 -10.05 -6.61
CA GLN A 52 -26.68 -8.85 -5.81
C GLN A 52 -25.83 -9.15 -4.58
N LYS A 53 -26.00 -10.31 -3.93
CA LYS A 53 -25.19 -10.71 -2.78
C LYS A 53 -23.75 -11.00 -3.22
N MET A 54 -23.57 -11.72 -4.32
CA MET A 54 -22.24 -11.99 -4.88
C MET A 54 -21.57 -10.72 -5.43
N ARG A 55 -22.32 -9.79 -6.07
CA ARG A 55 -21.80 -8.47 -6.46
C ARG A 55 -21.46 -7.58 -5.27
N ARG A 56 -22.20 -7.67 -4.16
CA ARG A 56 -21.88 -6.95 -2.90
C ARG A 56 -20.66 -7.53 -2.20
N GLU A 57 -20.48 -8.85 -2.23
CA GLU A 57 -19.29 -9.53 -1.70
C GLU A 57 -18.05 -9.26 -2.59
N LEU A 58 -18.20 -9.26 -3.92
CA LEU A 58 -17.12 -8.89 -4.86
C LEU A 58 -16.78 -7.40 -4.83
N ASN A 59 -17.76 -6.51 -4.64
CA ASN A 59 -17.50 -5.08 -4.44
C ASN A 59 -16.95 -4.76 -3.04
N GLY A 60 -17.25 -5.59 -2.03
CA GLY A 60 -16.68 -5.48 -0.67
C GLY A 60 -15.21 -5.91 -0.59
N LEU A 61 -14.73 -6.65 -1.59
CA LEU A 61 -13.33 -7.07 -1.73
C LEU A 61 -12.48 -6.13 -2.60
N ASN A 62 -13.09 -5.07 -3.14
CA ASN A 62 -12.45 -4.19 -4.12
C ASN A 62 -12.60 -2.70 -3.75
N GLU A 63 -12.41 -2.35 -2.47
CA GLU A 63 -12.07 -0.96 -2.12
C GLU A 63 -10.67 -0.67 -2.67
N GLN A 64 -10.64 -0.23 -3.92
CA GLN A 64 -9.42 0.22 -4.58
C GLN A 64 -8.95 1.49 -3.86
N PHE A 65 -7.74 1.44 -3.28
CA PHE A 65 -7.11 2.58 -2.64
C PHE A 65 -7.15 3.82 -3.55
N SER A 66 -7.81 4.90 -3.08
CA SER A 66 -8.09 6.10 -3.90
C SER A 66 -7.17 7.30 -3.62
N GLY A 67 -6.14 7.14 -2.78
CA GLY A 67 -5.13 8.16 -2.51
C GLY A 67 -5.00 8.54 -1.03
N THR A 68 -4.39 9.70 -0.75
CA THR A 68 -4.05 10.17 0.60
C THR A 68 -5.24 10.20 1.56
N LYS A 69 -6.41 10.66 1.10
CA LYS A 69 -7.64 10.69 1.92
C LYS A 69 -8.07 9.29 2.38
N ASP A 70 -7.86 8.29 1.53
CA ASP A 70 -8.17 6.90 1.88
C ASP A 70 -7.19 6.36 2.92
N LEU A 71 -5.90 6.71 2.82
CA LEU A 71 -4.90 6.34 3.82
C LEU A 71 -5.22 6.94 5.20
N ILE A 72 -5.58 8.24 5.23
CA ILE A 72 -5.99 8.93 6.46
C ILE A 72 -7.25 8.29 7.05
N ARG A 73 -8.26 7.98 6.22
CA ARG A 73 -9.47 7.28 6.66
C ARG A 73 -9.12 5.92 7.31
N LYS A 74 -8.28 5.11 6.66
CA LYS A 74 -7.84 3.81 7.21
C LYS A 74 -7.09 3.97 8.54
N SER A 75 -6.32 5.04 8.70
CA SER A 75 -5.70 5.38 9.99
C SER A 75 -6.76 5.72 11.05
N LEU A 76 -7.75 6.56 10.72
CA LEU A 76 -8.84 6.91 11.63
C LEU A 76 -9.65 5.68 12.10
N GLU A 77 -9.94 4.74 11.20
CA GLU A 77 -10.67 3.50 11.48
C GLU A 77 -9.95 2.56 12.46
N ALA A 78 -8.62 2.64 12.55
CA ALA A 78 -7.82 1.84 13.48
C ALA A 78 -7.98 2.29 14.96
N ARG A 79 -8.78 3.33 15.25
CA ARG A 79 -9.04 3.89 16.60
C ARG A 79 -9.37 2.83 17.64
N LYS A 80 -10.21 1.87 17.23
CA LYS A 80 -10.87 0.92 18.12
C LYS A 80 -9.91 -0.10 18.72
N PHE A 81 -8.70 -0.20 18.19
CA PHE A 81 -7.70 -1.17 18.61
C PHE A 81 -6.65 -0.60 19.57
N ALA A 82 -6.58 0.72 19.73
CA ALA A 82 -5.61 1.36 20.61
C ALA A 82 -5.80 0.88 22.05
N TYR A 83 -4.73 0.33 22.64
CA TYR A 83 -4.69 -0.05 24.04
C TYR A 83 -3.92 1.02 24.80
N CYS A 84 -4.63 2.02 25.30
CA CYS A 84 -4.03 3.14 26.01
C CYS A 84 -4.73 3.44 27.35
N PRO A 85 -4.76 2.48 28.29
CA PRO A 85 -5.48 2.67 29.54
C PRO A 85 -4.82 3.69 30.47
N TYR A 86 -3.56 4.07 30.26
CA TYR A 86 -2.83 4.99 31.13
C TYR A 86 -2.98 6.43 30.65
N SER A 87 -2.59 6.73 29.41
CA SER A 87 -2.70 8.11 28.88
C SER A 87 -4.11 8.48 28.44
N LYS A 88 -4.94 7.48 28.11
CA LYS A 88 -6.22 7.66 27.39
C LYS A 88 -6.06 8.40 26.06
N PHE A 89 -4.85 8.45 25.51
CA PHE A 89 -4.52 9.15 24.28
C PHE A 89 -4.34 8.16 23.14
N ARG A 90 -5.34 8.11 22.25
CA ARG A 90 -5.35 7.17 21.12
C ARG A 90 -4.60 7.75 19.93
N VAL A 91 -3.60 7.02 19.48
CA VAL A 91 -2.85 7.28 18.23
C VAL A 91 -3.03 6.08 17.31
N ARG A 92 -3.21 6.35 16.03
CA ARG A 92 -3.30 5.32 15.00
C ARG A 92 -2.53 5.72 13.75
N ALA A 93 -2.12 4.71 13.00
CA ALA A 93 -1.34 4.86 11.78
C ALA A 93 -1.85 3.92 10.69
N ALA A 94 -1.70 4.34 9.43
CA ALA A 94 -1.86 3.49 8.26
C ALA A 94 -0.68 3.69 7.32
N LEU A 95 0.06 2.62 7.07
CA LEU A 95 1.25 2.57 6.24
C LEU A 95 0.89 2.03 4.86
N LEU A 96 1.22 2.77 3.81
CA LEU A 96 1.08 2.40 2.42
C LEU A 96 2.43 1.94 1.87
N THR A 97 2.45 0.74 1.30
CA THR A 97 3.60 0.20 0.58
C THR A 97 3.52 0.55 -0.92
N HIS A 98 4.63 0.46 -1.63
CA HIS A 98 4.66 0.74 -3.08
C HIS A 98 3.78 -0.20 -3.92
N ASN A 99 3.57 -1.44 -3.47
CA ASN A 99 2.65 -2.39 -4.11
C ASN A 99 1.18 -2.21 -3.72
N ARG A 100 0.85 -1.10 -3.05
CA ARG A 100 -0.51 -0.68 -2.65
C ARG A 100 -1.13 -1.49 -1.51
N THR A 101 -0.38 -2.34 -0.82
CA THR A 101 -0.84 -2.96 0.43
C THR A 101 -0.80 -1.92 1.56
N VAL A 102 -1.86 -1.91 2.40
CA VAL A 102 -1.98 -1.02 3.54
C VAL A 102 -1.93 -1.80 4.86
N PHE A 103 -1.08 -1.35 5.77
CA PHE A 103 -0.94 -1.89 7.12
C PHE A 103 -1.38 -0.85 8.15
N THR A 104 -2.34 -1.19 8.99
CA THR A 104 -2.77 -0.32 10.09
C THR A 104 -2.09 -0.68 11.40
N GLY A 105 -1.93 0.32 12.26
CA GLY A 105 -1.37 0.19 13.59
C GLY A 105 -2.00 1.17 14.57
N CYS A 106 -1.85 0.89 15.86
CA CYS A 106 -2.31 1.73 16.95
C CYS A 106 -1.30 1.67 18.11
N ASN A 107 -1.35 2.65 19.01
CA ASN A 107 -0.51 2.60 20.19
C ASN A 107 -0.99 1.52 21.18
N VAL A 108 -0.01 0.83 21.76
CA VAL A 108 -0.21 -0.17 22.81
C VAL A 108 0.67 0.20 23.98
N GLU A 109 0.04 0.60 25.07
CA GLU A 109 0.71 0.99 26.30
C GLU A 109 0.98 -0.21 27.19
N ASN A 110 1.83 -0.01 28.18
CA ASN A 110 2.20 -1.00 29.17
C ASN A 110 2.38 -0.32 30.53
N ALA A 111 2.16 -1.06 31.63
CA ALA A 111 2.41 -0.57 32.98
C ALA A 111 3.86 -0.11 33.17
N CYS A 112 4.80 -0.80 32.52
CA CYS A 112 6.18 -0.39 32.37
C CYS A 112 6.29 0.48 31.11
N PHE A 113 6.26 1.80 31.26
CA PHE A 113 5.99 2.74 30.16
C PHE A 113 6.98 2.64 28.99
N ASN A 114 8.23 2.27 29.23
CA ASN A 114 9.25 2.05 28.21
C ASN A 114 8.98 0.83 27.31
N LEU A 115 8.10 -0.09 27.72
CA LEU A 115 7.68 -1.24 26.91
C LEU A 115 6.52 -0.91 25.96
N GLY A 116 5.95 0.30 26.06
CA GLY A 116 4.91 0.75 25.15
C GLY A 116 5.40 0.95 23.72
N ILE A 117 4.50 0.76 22.75
CA ILE A 117 4.79 0.94 21.32
C ILE A 117 3.80 1.94 20.69
N CYS A 118 4.33 2.83 19.86
CA CYS A 118 3.56 3.83 19.13
C CYS A 118 2.88 3.23 17.90
N ALA A 119 1.85 3.89 17.40
CA ALA A 119 1.06 3.40 16.28
C ALA A 119 1.86 3.19 15.00
N GLU A 120 2.78 4.10 14.72
CA GLU A 120 3.66 4.10 13.55
C GLU A 120 4.54 2.84 13.58
N ARG A 121 5.19 2.60 14.73
CA ARG A 121 6.04 1.42 14.94
C ARG A 121 5.23 0.12 14.88
N THR A 122 3.99 0.11 15.38
CA THR A 122 3.09 -1.05 15.23
C THR A 122 2.78 -1.33 13.75
N ALA A 123 2.41 -0.31 12.97
CA ALA A 123 2.09 -0.46 11.55
C ALA A 123 3.30 -0.94 10.73
N ILE A 124 4.47 -0.34 10.96
CA ILE A 124 5.72 -0.71 10.28
C ILE A 124 6.15 -2.13 10.67
N SER A 125 6.14 -2.46 11.97
CA SER A 125 6.52 -3.80 12.43
C SER A 125 5.64 -4.88 11.82
N LYS A 126 4.33 -4.61 11.69
CA LYS A 126 3.39 -5.52 11.01
C LYS A 126 3.79 -5.71 9.53
N ALA A 127 3.97 -4.63 8.79
CA ALA A 127 4.36 -4.69 7.38
C ALA A 127 5.67 -5.48 7.17
N VAL A 128 6.68 -5.19 7.99
CA VAL A 128 7.98 -5.86 7.95
C VAL A 128 7.86 -7.34 8.25
N SER A 129 7.06 -7.72 9.26
CA SER A 129 6.82 -9.11 9.62
C SER A 129 6.13 -9.91 8.51
N GLU A 130 5.38 -9.23 7.63
CA GLU A 130 4.71 -9.80 6.47
C GLU A 130 5.55 -9.68 5.18
N GLY A 131 6.82 -9.25 5.26
CA GLY A 131 7.77 -9.22 4.15
C GLY A 131 7.84 -7.91 3.37
N TYR A 132 7.19 -6.84 3.84
CA TYR A 132 7.15 -5.54 3.16
C TYR A 132 8.13 -4.56 3.80
N ARG A 133 9.06 -4.03 3.02
CA ARG A 133 10.08 -3.05 3.47
C ARG A 133 10.21 -1.82 2.57
N ASP A 134 9.38 -1.74 1.54
CA ASP A 134 9.37 -0.65 0.57
C ASP A 134 8.09 0.19 0.76
N PHE A 135 8.27 1.37 1.36
CA PHE A 135 7.19 2.20 1.87
C PHE A 135 7.03 3.47 1.07
N LYS A 136 5.78 3.79 0.77
CA LYS A 136 5.41 4.97 -0.01
C LYS A 136 4.95 6.12 0.87
N ALA A 137 4.12 5.83 1.87
CA ALA A 137 3.58 6.85 2.76
C ALA A 137 3.05 6.27 4.07
N ILE A 138 2.94 7.08 5.12
CA ILE A 138 2.22 6.74 6.35
C ILE A 138 1.31 7.89 6.79
N ALA A 139 0.06 7.59 7.14
CA ALA A 139 -0.85 8.57 7.72
C ALA A 139 -1.02 8.33 9.22
N ILE A 140 -0.85 9.38 10.03
CA ILE A 140 -0.91 9.33 11.50
C ILE A 140 -2.08 10.20 11.97
N ALA A 141 -2.90 9.67 12.87
CA ALA A 141 -4.03 10.39 13.44
C ALA A 141 -4.09 10.20 14.96
N SER A 142 -4.52 11.24 15.68
CA SER A 142 -4.78 11.19 17.12
C SER A 142 -6.20 11.68 17.44
N ASP A 143 -6.51 11.86 18.71
CA ASP A 143 -7.76 12.50 19.15
C ASP A 143 -7.66 14.04 19.22
N MET A 144 -6.51 14.64 18.88
CA MET A 144 -6.30 16.10 18.95
C MET A 144 -6.97 16.83 17.78
N CYS A 145 -7.83 17.80 18.09
CA CYS A 145 -8.51 18.62 17.08
C CYS A 145 -7.74 19.90 16.72
N GLU A 146 -7.03 20.50 17.66
CA GLU A 146 -6.40 21.81 17.48
C GLU A 146 -5.05 21.72 16.75
N HIS A 147 -4.31 20.64 16.95
CA HIS A 147 -2.97 20.43 16.38
C HIS A 147 -2.89 19.13 15.58
N PHE A 148 -2.02 19.12 14.57
CA PHE A 148 -1.66 17.89 13.86
C PHE A 148 -0.78 17.02 14.76
N ILE A 149 -1.05 15.72 14.80
CA ILE A 149 -0.19 14.79 15.53
C ILE A 149 1.15 14.65 14.83
N SER A 150 2.26 14.84 15.55
CA SER A 150 3.60 14.62 15.04
C SER A 150 4.16 13.30 15.56
N PRO A 151 4.86 12.48 14.74
CA PRO A 151 5.54 11.29 15.22
C PRO A 151 6.64 11.67 16.20
N CYS A 152 6.79 10.87 17.27
CA CYS A 152 7.88 11.07 18.23
C CYS A 152 9.24 10.74 17.59
N GLY A 153 10.34 11.21 18.20
CA GLY A 153 11.69 10.98 17.68
C GLY A 153 12.03 9.50 17.42
N GLY A 154 11.58 8.60 18.30
CA GLY A 154 11.76 7.16 18.12
C GLY A 154 11.02 6.61 16.89
N CYS A 155 9.81 7.09 16.59
CA CYS A 155 9.10 6.72 15.37
C CYS A 155 9.77 7.28 14.12
N ARG A 156 10.26 8.53 14.17
CA ARG A 156 11.00 9.14 13.06
C ARG A 156 12.25 8.34 12.71
N GLN A 157 13.03 7.96 13.71
CA GLN A 157 14.21 7.11 13.52
C GLN A 157 13.84 5.72 12.98
N PHE A 158 12.75 5.13 13.49
CA PHE A 158 12.26 3.82 13.02
C PHE A 158 11.79 3.86 11.55
N MET A 159 11.17 4.98 11.12
CA MET A 159 10.81 5.21 9.72
C MET A 159 12.04 5.35 8.83
N ARG A 160 13.05 6.12 9.29
CA ARG A 160 14.28 6.42 8.57
C ARG A 160 15.08 5.17 8.19
N GLU A 161 15.01 4.12 9.00
CA GLU A 161 15.62 2.81 8.70
C GLU A 161 15.18 2.25 7.33
N PHE A 162 13.97 2.59 6.89
CA PHE A 162 13.39 2.12 5.62
C PHE A 162 13.42 3.20 4.52
N GLY A 163 14.32 4.17 4.65
CA GLY A 163 14.48 5.30 3.73
C GLY A 163 13.96 6.61 4.31
N ALA A 164 14.43 7.72 3.74
CA ALA A 164 14.12 9.08 4.20
C ALA A 164 13.15 9.83 3.26
N ASN A 165 13.04 9.40 1.99
CA ASN A 165 12.28 10.09 0.96
C ASN A 165 10.91 9.43 0.70
N TRP A 166 10.04 9.47 1.71
CA TRP A 166 8.66 9.00 1.61
C TRP A 166 7.74 9.78 2.56
N ASP A 167 6.44 9.77 2.24
CA ASP A 167 5.52 10.77 2.77
C ASP A 167 4.98 10.40 4.17
N VAL A 168 4.81 11.40 5.01
CA VAL A 168 4.21 11.31 6.34
C VAL A 168 3.08 12.32 6.43
N TYR A 169 1.84 11.81 6.54
CA TYR A 169 0.64 12.63 6.68
C TYR A 169 0.27 12.79 8.15
N LEU A 170 0.48 14.00 8.67
CA LEU A 170 0.12 14.39 10.03
C LEU A 170 -1.32 14.87 10.00
N SER A 171 -2.28 14.07 10.47
CA SER A 171 -3.71 14.33 10.27
C SER A 171 -4.45 14.67 11.55
N LYS A 172 -5.59 15.37 11.38
CA LYS A 172 -6.58 15.68 12.41
C LYS A 172 -7.84 14.81 12.25
N PRO A 173 -8.70 14.72 13.28
CA PRO A 173 -9.95 13.97 13.22
C PRO A 173 -10.92 14.40 12.10
N ASP A 174 -10.85 15.65 11.64
CA ASP A 174 -11.66 16.17 10.53
C ASP A 174 -11.13 15.76 9.14
N GLY A 175 -10.00 15.05 9.09
CA GLY A 175 -9.35 14.60 7.87
C GLY A 175 -8.42 15.64 7.22
N SER A 176 -8.31 16.86 7.78
CA SER A 176 -7.25 17.79 7.38
C SER A 176 -5.87 17.24 7.75
N TYR A 177 -4.84 17.60 6.99
CA TYR A 177 -3.50 17.09 7.21
C TYR A 177 -2.40 18.05 6.75
N VAL A 178 -1.21 17.84 7.29
CA VAL A 178 0.06 18.36 6.77
C VAL A 178 0.86 17.19 6.20
N GLU A 179 1.45 17.39 5.03
CA GLU A 179 2.35 16.44 4.39
C GLU A 179 3.80 16.87 4.66
N MET A 180 4.63 15.91 5.03
CA MET A 180 6.07 16.05 5.19
C MET A 180 6.74 14.78 4.69
N THR A 181 8.04 14.83 4.47
CA THR A 181 8.87 13.62 4.28
C THR A 181 9.47 13.16 5.62
N VAL A 182 9.95 11.92 5.67
CA VAL A 182 10.74 11.45 6.81
C VAL A 182 12.00 12.29 7.01
N GLU A 183 12.65 12.74 5.92
CA GLU A 183 13.84 13.60 5.98
C GLU A 183 13.55 14.97 6.59
N GLU A 184 12.46 15.62 6.21
CA GLU A 184 12.04 16.90 6.81
C GLU A 184 11.72 16.77 8.30
N LEU A 185 11.21 15.61 8.71
CA LEU A 185 10.92 15.31 10.11
C LEU A 185 12.18 14.96 10.92
N LEU A 186 13.23 14.47 10.28
CA LEU A 186 14.47 14.05 10.93
C LEU A 186 15.70 14.48 10.12
N PRO A 187 15.99 15.79 10.07
CA PRO A 187 17.14 16.31 9.33
C PRO A 187 18.45 15.84 9.96
N ALA A 188 19.47 15.63 9.13
CA ALA A 188 20.80 15.14 9.55
C ALA A 188 20.72 13.87 10.43
N SER A 189 19.86 12.93 10.03
CA SER A 189 19.59 11.72 10.79
C SER A 189 20.74 10.71 10.75
N PHE A 190 20.99 10.08 11.90
CA PHE A 190 21.82 8.88 11.98
C PHE A 190 21.17 7.72 11.21
N GLY A 191 21.96 6.89 10.54
CA GLY A 191 21.50 5.70 9.83
C GLY A 191 22.59 4.68 9.49
N PRO A 192 22.27 3.70 8.62
CA PRO A 192 23.20 2.65 8.23
C PRO A 192 24.56 3.17 7.72
N GLU A 193 24.55 4.29 6.99
CA GLU A 193 25.75 4.91 6.44
C GLU A 193 26.75 5.38 7.52
N ASP A 194 26.29 5.74 8.72
CA ASP A 194 27.16 6.16 9.83
C ASP A 194 27.96 4.98 10.40
N LEU A 195 27.43 3.76 10.30
CA LEU A 195 28.10 2.55 10.79
C LEU A 195 29.30 2.17 9.93
N GLU A 196 29.29 2.56 8.66
CA GLU A 196 30.35 2.32 7.68
C GLU A 196 31.46 3.40 7.72
N MET A 197 31.23 4.50 8.44
CA MET A 197 32.20 5.58 8.52
C MET A 197 33.47 5.17 9.27
N LYS A 198 34.61 5.76 8.87
CA LYS A 198 35.89 5.56 9.55
C LYS A 198 35.81 6.06 10.98
N LYS A 199 36.04 5.17 11.93
CA LYS A 199 36.11 5.49 13.36
C LYS A 199 37.53 5.88 13.72
N VAL A 200 37.67 6.81 14.65
CA VAL A 200 38.97 7.10 15.27
C VAL A 200 39.44 5.81 15.94
N ASN A 201 40.62 5.35 15.54
CA ASN A 201 41.24 4.17 16.12
C ASN A 201 41.87 4.58 17.45
N ILE A 202 41.06 4.66 18.51
CA ILE A 202 41.58 4.88 19.86
C ILE A 202 42.27 3.57 20.25
N ARG A 203 43.59 3.49 20.05
CA ARG A 203 44.39 2.45 20.69
C ARG A 203 44.15 2.60 22.18
N ASN A 204 43.62 1.54 22.80
CA ASN A 204 43.20 1.50 24.20
C ASN A 204 44.23 2.18 25.12
N GLU A 205 43.88 3.34 25.67
CA GLU A 205 44.46 3.89 26.89
C GLU A 205 43.49 3.63 28.06
N PHE A 206 43.16 2.36 28.27
CA PHE A 206 42.56 1.85 29.50
C PHE A 206 43.32 0.63 29.96
#